data_AF-A0A950TLU9-F1
#
_entry.id   AF-A0A950TLU9-F1
#
_cell.length_a   1.000
_cell.length_b   1.000
_cell.length_c   1.000
_cell.angle_alpha   90.00
_cell.angle_beta   90.00
_cell.angle_gamma   90.00
#
_symmetry.space_group_name_H-M   'P 1'
#
loop_
_entity.id
_entity.type
_entity.pdbx_description
1 polymer ?
#
loop_
_entity_poly.entity_id
_entity_poly.type
_entity_poly.pdbx_seq_one_letter_code
_entity_poly.pdbx_strand_id
1 'polypeptide(L)' 'RLENGRTFNIEARDQSEKNVYVTRVTLNGRDLARNYITYDDIMAGGKLVFYMSDRHR' A
#
# COMPACT_ATOMS: atom_id res chain seq x y z
N ARG A 1 8.47 4.31 11.00
CA ARG A 1 8.29 3.81 12.39
C ARG A 1 7.36 4.78 13.10
N LEU A 2 6.38 4.29 13.85
CA LEU A 2 5.31 5.08 14.48
C LEU A 2 5.63 5.38 15.95
N GLU A 3 4.97 6.39 16.53
CA GLU A 3 5.16 6.82 17.92
C GLU A 3 4.84 5.73 18.94
N ASN A 4 3.89 4.84 18.64
CA ASN A 4 3.54 3.68 19.47
C ASN A 4 4.54 2.51 19.38
N GLY A 5 5.69 2.72 18.72
CA GLY A 5 6.75 1.72 18.56
C GLY A 5 6.51 0.71 17.43
N ARG A 6 5.32 0.68 16.82
CA ARG A 6 5.02 -0.20 15.67
C ARG A 6 5.61 0.34 14.37
N THR A 7 5.63 -0.50 13.35
CA THR A 7 6.09 -0.14 12.02
C THR A 7 4.97 -0.37 11.02
N PHE A 8 4.70 0.64 10.19
CA PHE A 8 3.87 0.54 9.00
C PHE A 8 4.79 0.66 7.79
N ASN A 9 4.89 -0.42 7.00
CA ASN A 9 5.76 -0.51 5.83
C ASN A 9 4.95 -0.27 4.56
N ILE A 10 5.51 0.50 3.63
CA ILE A 10 4.93 0.74 2.33
C ILE A 10 5.88 0.17 1.28
N GLU A 11 5.36 -0.67 0.39
CA GLU A 11 6.10 -1.25 -0.73
C GLU A 11 5.36 -0.96 -2.03
N ALA A 12 6.09 -0.50 -3.05
CA ALA A 12 5.58 -0.37 -4.42
C ALA A 12 6.24 -1.44 -5.28
N ARG A 13 5.46 -2.45 -5.67
CA ARG A 13 5.91 -3.54 -6.54
C ARG A 13 5.81 -3.14 -8.00
N ASP A 14 6.83 -3.51 -8.76
CA ASP A 14 6.94 -3.26 -10.19
C ASP A 14 6.93 -1.76 -10.55
N GLN A 15 7.26 -0.88 -9.60
CA GLN A 15 7.36 0.56 -9.86
C GLN A 15 8.54 0.84 -10.79
N SER A 16 8.29 1.68 -11.79
CA SER A 16 9.30 2.22 -12.70
C SER A 16 8.83 3.56 -13.26
N GLU A 17 9.66 4.23 -14.06
CA GLU A 17 9.26 5.45 -14.78
C GLU A 17 8.02 5.24 -15.67
N LYS A 18 7.81 4.01 -16.16
CA LYS A 18 6.63 3.66 -16.96
C LYS A 18 5.46 3.20 -16.10
N ASN A 19 5.74 2.47 -15.02
CA ASN A 19 4.71 1.84 -14.19
C ASN A 19 4.24 2.80 -13.09
N VAL A 20 3.38 3.75 -13.46
CA VAL A 20 2.90 4.83 -12.59
C VAL A 20 1.47 4.62 -12.06
N TYR A 21 0.71 3.67 -12.62
CA TYR A 21 -0.68 3.42 -12.24
C TYR A 21 -0.82 2.29 -11.24
N VAL A 22 -1.64 2.49 -10.22
CA VAL A 22 -1.98 1.44 -9.24
C VAL A 22 -3.03 0.50 -9.83
N THR A 23 -2.72 -0.79 -9.88
CA THR A 23 -3.65 -1.83 -10.37
C THR A 23 -4.29 -2.63 -9.23
N ARG A 24 -3.55 -2.81 -8.14
CA ARG A 24 -3.98 -3.53 -6.94
C ARG A 24 -3.30 -2.96 -5.72
N VAL A 25 -4.00 -3.01 -4.59
CA VAL A 25 -3.46 -2.66 -3.28
C VAL A 25 -3.78 -3.78 -2.31
N THR A 26 -2.81 -4.18 -1.48
CA THR A 26 -3.05 -5.09 -0.35
C THR A 26 -2.65 -4.45 0.96
N LEU A 27 -3.51 -4.56 1.97
CA LEU A 27 -3.22 -4.20 3.35
C LEU A 27 -3.09 -5.49 4.17
N ASN A 28 -1.92 -5.70 4.76
CA ASN A 28 -1.60 -6.90 5.56
C ASN A 28 -1.90 -8.22 4.81
N GLY A 29 -1.60 -8.24 3.51
CA GLY A 29 -1.77 -9.41 2.63
C GLY A 29 -3.19 -9.62 2.11
N ARG A 30 -4.16 -8.78 2.48
CA ARG A 30 -5.54 -8.84 1.97
C ARG A 30 -5.77 -7.73 0.95
N ASP A 31 -6.47 -8.04 -0.14
CA ASP A 31 -6.84 -7.06 -1.16
C ASP A 31 -7.70 -5.95 -0.53
N LEU A 32 -7.30 -4.70 -0.79
CA LEU A 32 -7.99 -3.51 -0.31
C LEU A 32 -8.95 -3.02 -1.40
N ALA A 33 -10.25 -3.27 -1.20
CA ALA A 33 -11.29 -2.88 -2.15
C ALA A 33 -11.58 -1.36 -2.15
N ARG A 34 -11.26 -0.68 -1.04
CA ARG A 34 -11.44 0.77 -0.88
C ARG A 34 -10.19 1.53 -1.33
N ASN A 35 -10.36 2.80 -1.69
CA ASN A 35 -9.27 3.69 -2.12
C ASN A 35 -8.65 4.52 -0.97
N TYR A 36 -8.91 4.14 0.28
CA TYR A 36 -8.37 4.81 1.46
C TYR A 36 -7.99 3.82 2.55
N ILE A 37 -7.08 4.24 3.44
CA ILE A 37 -6.78 3.58 4.70
C ILE A 37 -7.11 4.55 5.84
N THR A 38 -7.50 4.03 6.99
CA THR A 38 -7.81 4.85 8.16
C THR A 38 -6.56 5.13 8.99
N TYR A 39 -6.67 6.07 9.91
CA TYR A 39 -5.66 6.26 10.95
C TYR A 39 -5.39 4.96 11.73
N ASP A 40 -6.46 4.22 12.06
CA ASP A 40 -6.35 2.94 12.78
C ASP A 40 -5.60 1.88 11.97
N ASP A 41 -5.82 1.82 10.65
CA ASP A 41 -5.07 0.92 9.75
C ASP A 41 -3.56 1.20 9.82
N ILE A 42 -3.17 2.47 9.90
CA ILE A 42 -1.77 2.90 10.01
C ILE A 42 -1.23 2.58 11.41
N MET A 43 -1.96 2.97 12.46
CA MET A 43 -1.52 2.82 13.86
C MET A 43 -1.49 1.38 14.34
N ALA A 44 -2.21 0.47 13.69
CA ALA A 44 -2.07 -0.96 13.87
C ALA A 44 -0.70 -1.49 13.39
N GLY A 45 0.03 -0.73 12.56
CA GLY A 45 1.24 -1.16 11.89
C GLY A 45 0.95 -2.15 10.75
N GLY A 46 2.00 -2.81 10.27
CA GLY A 46 1.90 -3.83 9.23
C GLY A 46 2.46 -3.39 7.89
N LYS A 47 1.80 -3.78 6.79
CA LYS A 47 2.33 -3.62 5.43
C LYS A 47 1.25 -3.25 4.41
N LEU A 48 1.47 -2.18 3.69
CA LEU A 48 0.71 -1.76 2.52
C LEU A 48 1.54 -2.02 1.26
N VAL A 49 0.99 -2.77 0.31
CA VAL A 49 1.67 -3.08 -0.96
C VAL A 49 0.85 -2.55 -2.12
N PHE A 50 1.44 -1.67 -2.91
CA PHE A 50 0.93 -1.21 -4.19
C PHE A 50 1.51 -2.07 -5.31
N TYR A 51 0.68 -2.47 -6.25
CA TYR A 51 1.10 -3.16 -7.48
C TYR A 51 0.95 -2.18 -8.64
N MET A 52 2.08 -1.80 -9.24
CA MET A 52 2.15 -0.73 -10.23
C MET A 52 2.11 -1.29 -11.67
N SER A 53 1.60 -0.51 -12.62
CA SER A 53 1.64 -0.84 -14.05
C SER A 53 1.67 0.42 -14.92
N ASP A 54 2.00 0.26 -16.20
CA ASP A 54 1.96 1.30 -17.22
C ASP A 54 0.56 1.54 -17.82
N ARG A 55 -0.44 0.75 -17.38
CA ARG A 55 -1.82 0.86 -17.83
C ARG A 55 -2.71 1.50 -16.78
N HIS A 56 -3.39 2.57 -17.19
CA HIS A 56 -4.53 3.08 -16.44
C HIS A 56 -5.69 2.09 -16.55
N ARG A 57 -6.35 1.81 -15.43
CA ARG A 57 -7.52 0.92 -15.39
C ARG A 57 -8.80 1.64 -15.79
#